data_AF-A0AA89AI10-F1
#
_entry.id   AF-A0AA89AI10-F1
#
_cell.length_a   1.000
_cell.length_b   1.000
_cell.length_c   1.000
_cell.angle_alpha   90.00
_cell.angle_beta   90.00
_cell.angle_gamma   90.00
#
_symmetry.space_group_name_H-M   'P 1'
#
loop_
_entity.id
_entity.type
_entity.pdbx_description
1 polymer ?
#
loop_
_entity_poly.entity_id
_entity_poly.type
_entity_poly.pdbx_seq_one_letter_code
_entity_poly.pdbx_strand_id
1 'polypeptide(L)'
;MAALRHLLRSPTTKTLKSFRSLSTSAPSHHNHHQRNHQYLTPNDYINSWEPPRDPEEAHARLAQLRRDYADKVRQARKDYIEEMELMRIEKRRQDDAKMEALRIANAERKAAKDAAKKVRAAERASKERAEKLELWRMRSKQVEEKKKEKNELMRRKSSMWIDESELEKKILEAIVDTTPL
;
A
#
# COMPACT_ATOMS: atom_id res chain seq x y z
N MET A 1 -10.87 18.33 -56.29
CA MET A 1 -11.62 18.01 -55.05
C MET A 1 -11.76 16.49 -55.00
N ALA A 2 -10.71 15.83 -54.50
CA ALA A 2 -10.70 15.05 -53.25
C ALA A 2 -11.47 13.71 -53.40
N ALA A 3 -10.77 12.61 -53.71
CA ALA A 3 -10.14 11.67 -52.74
C ALA A 3 -11.18 10.70 -52.15
N LEU A 4 -11.02 9.39 -51.98
CA LEU A 4 -9.92 8.41 -52.01
C LEU A 4 -10.67 7.04 -52.03
N ARG A 5 -10.53 6.15 -53.02
CA ARG A 5 -9.58 5.02 -53.07
C ARG A 5 -9.61 4.04 -51.86
N HIS A 6 -9.98 2.79 -52.20
CA HIS A 6 -9.54 1.48 -51.65
C HIS A 6 -10.26 0.96 -50.38
N LEU A 7 -11.08 -0.09 -50.49
CA LEU A 7 -10.81 -1.54 -50.68
C LEU A 7 -10.37 -2.29 -49.40
N LEU A 8 -11.11 -3.38 -49.16
CA LEU A 8 -10.73 -4.61 -48.46
C LEU A 8 -10.61 -4.56 -46.93
N ARG A 9 -11.38 -5.42 -46.24
CA ARG A 9 -10.87 -6.60 -45.51
C ARG A 9 -11.87 -7.09 -44.43
N SER A 10 -12.40 -8.29 -44.67
CA SER A 10 -13.08 -9.17 -43.70
C SER A 10 -12.05 -9.80 -42.72
N PRO A 11 -12.44 -10.75 -41.85
CA PRO A 11 -13.06 -10.68 -40.53
C PRO A 11 -12.02 -11.01 -39.42
N THR A 12 -12.36 -10.90 -38.11
CA THR A 12 -11.88 -11.83 -37.03
C THR A 12 -12.18 -11.31 -35.62
N THR A 13 -12.96 -12.12 -34.89
CA THR A 13 -12.84 -12.49 -33.45
C THR A 13 -12.39 -11.45 -32.43
N LYS A 14 -13.32 -11.00 -31.57
CA LYS A 14 -13.01 -10.72 -30.15
C LYS A 14 -14.20 -11.12 -29.27
N THR A 15 -14.15 -12.37 -28.81
CA THR A 15 -14.92 -12.90 -27.68
C THR A 15 -14.62 -12.02 -26.46
N LEU A 16 -15.59 -11.23 -26.01
CA LEU A 16 -15.49 -10.48 -24.77
C LEU A 16 -15.55 -11.48 -23.61
N LYS A 17 -14.37 -11.80 -23.08
CA LYS A 17 -14.22 -12.55 -21.84
C LYS A 17 -14.85 -11.74 -20.72
N SER A 18 -16.04 -12.15 -20.31
CA SER A 18 -16.68 -11.72 -19.07
C SER A 18 -15.69 -11.90 -17.93
N PHE A 19 -15.31 -10.80 -17.28
CA PHE A 19 -14.46 -10.82 -16.11
C PHE A 19 -15.20 -11.57 -15.00
N ARG A 20 -14.74 -12.81 -14.77
CA ARG A 20 -15.09 -13.63 -13.61
C ARG A 20 -14.90 -12.78 -12.36
N SER A 21 -16.00 -12.42 -11.71
CA SER A 21 -16.02 -11.79 -10.39
C SER A 21 -15.07 -12.54 -9.46
N LEU A 22 -14.06 -11.85 -8.94
CA LEU A 22 -13.30 -12.26 -7.78
C LEU A 22 -14.22 -12.08 -6.57
N SER A 23 -15.12 -13.04 -6.37
CA SER A 23 -15.85 -13.19 -5.13
C SER A 23 -14.84 -13.60 -4.08
N THR A 24 -14.27 -12.64 -3.37
CA THR A 24 -13.66 -12.90 -2.07
C THR A 24 -14.79 -13.45 -1.21
N SER A 25 -14.77 -14.76 -0.92
CA SER A 25 -15.66 -15.36 0.07
C SER A 25 -15.26 -14.81 1.43
N ALA A 26 -15.72 -13.60 1.75
CA ALA A 26 -15.82 -13.17 3.13
C ALA A 26 -16.59 -14.29 3.86
N PRO A 27 -16.13 -14.75 5.04
CA PRO A 27 -16.89 -15.71 5.81
C PRO A 27 -18.26 -15.10 6.05
N SER A 28 -19.26 -15.62 5.34
CA SER A 28 -20.63 -15.20 5.50
C SER A 28 -20.97 -15.47 6.96
N HIS A 29 -21.45 -14.45 7.66
CA HIS A 29 -21.88 -14.52 9.06
C HIS A 29 -23.19 -15.35 9.20
N HIS A 30 -23.37 -16.33 8.32
CA HIS A 30 -24.59 -17.07 8.10
C HIS A 30 -24.55 -18.32 8.97
N ASN A 31 -25.59 -18.48 9.79
CA ASN A 31 -25.89 -19.64 10.62
C ASN A 31 -25.09 -19.85 11.91
N HIS A 32 -24.69 -18.78 12.60
CA HIS A 32 -24.28 -18.93 14.02
C HIS A 32 -25.46 -19.13 14.98
N HIS A 33 -26.66 -18.66 14.60
CA HIS A 33 -27.87 -18.85 15.40
C HIS A 33 -28.21 -20.34 15.53
N GLN A 34 -28.23 -21.10 14.43
CA GLN A 34 -28.53 -22.54 14.45
C GLN A 34 -27.54 -23.40 15.26
N ARG A 35 -26.30 -22.95 15.47
CA ARG A 35 -25.26 -23.72 16.18
C ARG A 35 -25.38 -23.69 17.70
N ASN A 36 -26.01 -22.65 18.25
CA ASN A 36 -26.06 -22.42 19.69
C ASN A 36 -27.48 -22.51 20.27
N HIS A 37 -28.48 -22.85 19.46
CA HIS A 37 -29.83 -23.06 19.97
C HIS A 37 -29.90 -24.39 20.73
N GLN A 38 -29.98 -24.31 22.05
CA GLN A 38 -30.43 -25.43 22.88
C GLN A 38 -31.95 -25.43 22.88
N TYR A 39 -32.55 -26.48 22.32
CA TYR A 39 -34.00 -26.66 22.39
C TYR A 39 -34.38 -27.04 23.82
N LEU A 40 -35.38 -26.36 24.36
CA LEU A 40 -35.98 -26.74 25.64
C LEU A 40 -36.73 -28.07 25.48
N THR A 41 -36.82 -28.83 26.57
CA THR A 41 -37.60 -30.06 26.60
C THR A 41 -39.08 -29.76 26.31
N PRO A 42 -39.80 -30.68 25.63
CA PRO A 42 -41.24 -30.55 25.45
C PRO A 42 -41.93 -30.29 26.79
N ASN A 43 -42.86 -29.33 26.82
CA ASN A 43 -43.57 -28.96 28.03
C ASN A 43 -44.98 -29.58 28.03
N ASP A 44 -45.21 -30.50 28.96
CA ASP A 44 -46.50 -31.20 29.12
C ASP A 44 -47.57 -30.37 29.85
N TYR A 45 -47.27 -29.13 30.25
CA TYR A 45 -48.16 -28.27 31.03
C TYR A 45 -49.54 -28.03 30.38
N ILE A 46 -49.61 -27.97 29.05
CA ILE A 46 -50.88 -27.79 28.33
C ILE A 46 -51.79 -29.03 28.46
N ASN A 47 -51.19 -30.21 28.68
CA ASN A 47 -51.90 -31.48 28.79
C ASN A 47 -52.28 -31.83 30.24
N SER A 48 -51.75 -31.12 31.24
CA SER A 48 -51.99 -31.40 32.67
C SER A 48 -53.16 -30.63 33.28
N TRP A 49 -53.98 -29.93 32.47
CA TRP A 49 -55.09 -29.15 33.01
C TRP A 49 -56.34 -30.00 33.21
N GLU A 50 -56.69 -30.26 34.46
CA GLU A 50 -57.96 -30.89 34.84
C GLU A 50 -58.98 -29.82 35.27
N PRO A 51 -60.19 -29.81 34.67
CA PRO A 51 -61.23 -28.85 35.04
C PRO A 51 -61.69 -29.05 36.50
N PRO A 52 -61.61 -28.01 37.36
CA PRO A 52 -62.16 -28.08 38.71
C PRO A 52 -63.69 -28.23 38.68
N ARG A 53 -64.25 -29.00 39.63
CA ARG A 53 -65.69 -29.29 39.68
C ARG A 53 -66.51 -28.11 40.19
N ASP A 54 -65.91 -27.25 41.01
CA ASP A 54 -66.55 -26.08 41.61
C ASP A 54 -66.20 -24.78 40.85
N PRO A 55 -67.19 -23.93 40.52
CA PRO A 55 -66.98 -22.76 39.68
C PRO A 55 -66.12 -21.68 40.34
N GLU A 56 -66.26 -21.44 41.64
CA GLU A 56 -65.47 -20.44 42.36
C GLU A 56 -63.98 -20.81 42.41
N GLU A 57 -63.67 -22.09 42.61
CA GLU A 57 -62.29 -22.59 42.56
C GLU A 57 -61.68 -22.46 41.18
N ALA A 58 -62.44 -22.76 40.12
CA ALA A 58 -61.99 -22.60 38.74
C ALA A 58 -61.63 -21.14 38.43
N HIS A 59 -62.44 -20.19 38.89
CA HIS A 59 -62.15 -18.77 38.74
C HIS A 59 -60.91 -18.33 39.51
N ALA A 60 -60.73 -18.80 40.75
CA ALA A 60 -59.55 -18.48 41.56
C ALA A 60 -58.25 -19.03 40.92
N ARG A 61 -58.25 -20.29 40.48
CA ARG A 61 -57.11 -20.93 39.80
C ARG A 61 -56.78 -20.21 38.48
N LEU A 62 -57.78 -19.82 37.70
CA LEU A 62 -57.58 -19.05 36.47
C LEU A 62 -57.00 -17.65 36.74
N ALA A 63 -57.45 -16.98 37.80
CA ALA A 63 -56.92 -15.67 38.19
C ALA A 63 -55.45 -15.75 38.62
N GLN A 64 -55.08 -16.78 39.38
CA GLN A 64 -53.67 -17.07 39.73
C GLN A 64 -52.84 -17.35 38.48
N LEU A 65 -53.31 -18.23 37.60
CA LEU A 65 -52.62 -18.57 36.36
C LEU A 65 -52.34 -17.34 35.49
N ARG A 66 -53.32 -16.43 35.35
CA ARG A 66 -53.16 -15.19 34.60
C ARG A 66 -52.09 -14.28 35.21
N ARG A 67 -52.02 -14.18 36.53
CA ARG A 67 -50.99 -13.39 37.24
C ARG A 67 -49.61 -14.02 37.05
N ASP A 68 -49.49 -15.31 37.32
CA ASP A 68 -48.23 -16.04 37.21
C ASP A 68 -47.68 -15.98 35.78
N TYR A 69 -48.55 -16.13 34.77
CA TYR A 69 -48.16 -15.99 33.38
C TYR A 69 -47.70 -14.56 33.05
N ALA A 70 -48.44 -13.55 33.51
CA ALA A 70 -48.06 -12.16 33.30
C ALA A 70 -46.70 -11.83 33.95
N ASP A 71 -46.43 -12.37 35.15
CA ASP A 71 -45.16 -12.19 35.84
C ASP A 71 -44.01 -12.93 35.15
N LYS A 72 -44.22 -14.19 34.73
CA LYS A 72 -43.24 -14.96 33.93
C LYS A 72 -42.88 -14.25 32.63
N VAL A 73 -43.87 -13.77 31.88
CA VAL A 73 -43.65 -13.02 30.63
C VAL A 73 -42.95 -11.70 30.90
N ARG A 74 -43.30 -11.00 31.99
CA ARG A 74 -42.61 -9.78 32.40
C ARG A 74 -41.15 -10.03 32.68
N GLN A 75 -40.82 -11.10 33.41
CA GLN A 75 -39.43 -11.47 33.70
C GLN A 75 -38.67 -11.84 32.43
N ALA A 76 -39.25 -12.69 31.57
CA ALA A 76 -38.62 -13.07 30.31
C ALA A 76 -38.32 -11.86 29.40
N ARG A 77 -39.16 -10.82 29.41
CA ARG A 77 -38.89 -9.56 28.68
C ARG A 77 -37.72 -8.78 29.27
N LYS A 78 -37.57 -8.75 30.60
CA LYS A 78 -36.43 -8.09 31.26
C LYS A 78 -35.13 -8.81 30.93
N ASP A 79 -35.12 -10.14 31.11
CA ASP A 79 -33.96 -10.98 30.82
C ASP A 79 -33.51 -10.80 29.36
N TYR A 80 -34.46 -10.82 28.42
CA TYR A 80 -34.16 -10.56 27.00
C TYR A 80 -33.55 -9.17 26.75
N ILE A 81 -34.06 -8.12 27.40
CA ILE A 81 -33.50 -6.77 27.25
C ILE A 81 -32.05 -6.75 27.76
N GLU A 82 -31.79 -7.33 28.92
CA GLU A 82 -30.45 -7.41 29.51
C GLU A 82 -29.49 -8.20 28.62
N GLU A 83 -29.89 -9.37 28.12
CA GLU A 83 -29.10 -10.17 27.18
C GLU A 83 -28.76 -9.39 25.90
N MET A 84 -29.74 -8.70 25.33
CA MET A 84 -29.54 -7.87 24.14
C MET A 84 -28.59 -6.70 24.40
N GLU A 85 -28.64 -6.11 25.58
CA GLU A 85 -27.73 -5.04 25.98
C GLU A 85 -26.30 -5.55 26.20
N LEU A 86 -26.14 -6.69 26.88
CA LEU A 86 -24.85 -7.36 27.05
C LEU A 86 -24.20 -7.66 25.70
N MET A 87 -24.96 -8.23 24.75
CA MET A 87 -24.46 -8.48 23.39
C MET A 87 -24.04 -7.19 22.67
N ARG A 88 -24.79 -6.09 22.85
CA ARG A 88 -24.45 -4.80 22.26
C ARG A 88 -23.16 -4.24 22.84
N ILE A 89 -22.97 -4.34 24.16
CA ILE A 89 -21.76 -3.87 24.84
C ILE A 89 -20.56 -4.71 24.41
N GLU A 90 -20.71 -6.03 24.33
CA GLU A 90 -19.65 -6.94 23.89
C GLU A 90 -19.21 -6.63 22.46
N LYS A 91 -20.16 -6.40 21.56
CA LYS A 91 -19.85 -5.97 20.19
C LYS A 91 -19.05 -4.67 20.17
N ARG A 92 -19.41 -3.68 20.99
CA ARG A 92 -18.67 -2.41 21.10
C ARG A 92 -17.23 -2.64 21.56
N ARG A 93 -17.03 -3.44 22.62
CA ARG A 93 -15.68 -3.77 23.11
C ARG A 93 -14.82 -4.42 22.03
N GLN A 94 -15.41 -5.35 21.27
CA GLN A 94 -14.70 -6.02 20.17
C GLN A 94 -14.35 -5.05 19.03
N ASP A 95 -15.28 -4.15 18.68
CA ASP A 95 -15.04 -3.16 17.63
C ASP A 95 -13.98 -2.13 18.08
N ASP A 96 -14.01 -1.67 19.33
CA ASP A 96 -12.99 -0.77 19.90
C ASP A 96 -11.60 -1.43 19.91
N ALA A 97 -11.52 -2.70 20.33
CA ALA A 97 -10.27 -3.46 20.30
C ALA A 97 -9.72 -3.63 18.88
N LYS A 98 -10.58 -3.87 17.88
CA LYS A 98 -10.18 -3.94 16.47
C LYS A 98 -9.68 -2.59 15.97
N MET A 99 -10.36 -1.50 16.32
CA MET A 99 -9.97 -0.14 15.91
C MET A 99 -8.60 0.25 16.48
N GLU A 100 -8.33 -0.06 17.75
CA GLU A 100 -7.02 0.20 18.35
C GLU A 100 -5.91 -0.68 17.75
N ALA A 101 -6.18 -1.97 17.52
CA ALA A 101 -5.22 -2.85 16.83
C ALA A 101 -4.87 -2.32 15.42
N LEU A 102 -5.86 -1.86 14.67
CA LEU A 102 -5.65 -1.25 13.35
C LEU A 102 -4.87 0.06 13.45
N ARG A 103 -5.12 0.87 14.48
CA ARG A 103 -4.39 2.12 14.71
C ARG A 103 -2.91 1.86 14.98
N ILE A 104 -2.60 0.89 15.84
CA ILE A 104 -1.22 0.49 16.17
C ILE A 104 -0.51 -0.04 14.91
N ALA A 105 -1.11 -0.98 14.19
CA ALA A 105 -0.52 -1.54 12.97
C ALA A 105 -0.27 -0.47 11.89
N ASN A 106 -1.17 0.51 11.76
CA ASN A 106 -0.97 1.62 10.83
C ASN A 106 0.14 2.58 11.29
N ALA A 107 0.28 2.83 12.59
CA ALA A 107 1.37 3.64 13.14
C ALA A 107 2.73 2.96 12.91
N GLU A 108 2.83 1.66 13.18
CA GLU A 108 4.03 0.86 12.91
C GLU A 108 4.39 0.86 11.42
N ARG A 109 3.40 0.68 10.54
CA ARG A 109 3.61 0.73 9.09
C ARG A 109 4.12 2.09 8.63
N LYS A 110 3.61 3.20 9.20
CA LYS A 110 4.09 4.55 8.89
C LYS A 110 5.52 4.74 9.39
N ALA A 111 5.81 4.37 10.63
CA ALA A 111 7.16 4.45 11.20
C ALA A 111 8.18 3.65 10.37
N ALA A 112 7.82 2.43 9.94
CA ALA A 112 8.66 1.60 9.08
C ALA A 112 8.90 2.24 7.70
N LYS A 113 7.87 2.84 7.10
CA LYS A 113 8.00 3.57 5.82
C LYS A 113 8.92 4.79 5.96
N ASP A 114 8.79 5.54 7.05
CA ASP A 114 9.62 6.72 7.28
C ASP A 114 11.08 6.33 7.56
N ALA A 115 11.31 5.27 8.33
CA ALA A 115 12.64 4.69 8.52
C ALA A 115 13.25 4.25 7.18
N ALA A 116 12.50 3.50 6.37
CA ALA A 116 12.96 3.08 5.05
C ALA A 116 13.24 4.26 4.11
N LYS A 117 12.43 5.33 4.17
CA LYS A 117 12.66 6.57 3.40
C LYS A 117 13.95 7.26 3.84
N LYS A 118 14.20 7.36 5.15
CA LYS A 118 15.45 7.93 5.71
C LYS A 118 16.67 7.13 5.28
N VAL A 119 16.63 5.80 5.37
CA VAL A 119 17.72 4.93 4.92
C VAL A 119 17.99 5.11 3.42
N ARG A 120 16.95 5.07 2.58
CA ARG A 120 17.11 5.31 1.13
C ARG A 120 17.63 6.71 0.81
N ALA A 121 17.25 7.74 1.58
CA ALA A 121 17.76 9.09 1.40
C ALA A 121 19.25 9.17 1.76
N ALA A 122 19.66 8.55 2.87
CA ALA A 122 21.06 8.47 3.28
C ALA A 122 21.91 7.70 2.26
N GLU A 123 21.39 6.59 1.73
CA GLU A 123 22.06 5.80 0.68
C GLU A 123 22.29 6.63 -0.59
N ARG A 124 21.27 7.37 -1.06
CA ARG A 124 21.42 8.27 -2.22
C ARG A 124 22.45 9.36 -1.97
N ALA A 125 22.40 10.00 -0.80
CA ALA A 125 23.37 11.04 -0.44
C ALA A 125 24.81 10.49 -0.40
N SER A 126 25.00 9.25 0.06
CA SER A 126 26.31 8.59 0.06
C SER A 126 26.81 8.30 -1.36
N LYS A 127 25.94 7.77 -2.24
CA LYS A 127 26.28 7.52 -3.65
C LYS A 127 26.60 8.80 -4.40
N GLU A 128 25.78 9.84 -4.26
CA GLU A 128 26.03 11.15 -4.89
C GLU A 128 27.34 11.78 -4.42
N ARG A 129 27.72 11.62 -3.15
CA ARG A 129 29.02 12.08 -2.65
C ARG A 129 30.17 11.30 -3.29
N ALA A 130 30.04 9.97 -3.42
CA ALA A 130 31.05 9.14 -4.07
C ALA A 130 31.24 9.53 -5.55
N GLU A 131 30.14 9.70 -6.29
CA GLU A 131 30.15 10.13 -7.70
C GLU A 131 30.79 11.52 -7.85
N LYS A 132 30.43 12.48 -6.98
CA LYS A 132 31.07 13.81 -7.00
C LYS A 132 32.58 13.71 -6.76
N LEU A 133 33.02 12.91 -5.79
CA LEU A 133 34.44 12.72 -5.52
C LEU A 133 35.17 12.09 -6.71
N GLU A 134 34.56 11.13 -7.39
CA GLU A 134 35.12 10.51 -8.59
C GLU A 134 35.22 11.50 -9.74
N LEU A 135 34.17 12.28 -10.00
CA LEU A 135 34.17 13.36 -10.99
C LEU A 135 35.28 14.39 -10.71
N TRP A 136 35.50 14.75 -9.44
CA TRP A 136 36.59 15.65 -9.05
C TRP A 136 37.97 15.05 -9.33
N ARG A 137 38.18 13.76 -9.01
CA ARG A 137 39.45 13.07 -9.31
C ARG A 137 39.72 13.03 -10.82
N MET A 138 38.71 12.70 -11.63
CA MET A 138 38.85 12.66 -13.09
C MET A 138 39.14 14.04 -13.67
N ARG A 139 38.42 15.07 -13.21
CA ARG A 139 38.66 16.46 -13.66
C ARG A 139 40.06 16.94 -13.28
N SER A 140 40.54 16.61 -12.08
CA SER A 140 41.88 16.98 -11.64
C SER A 140 42.96 16.31 -12.51
N LYS A 141 42.81 15.02 -12.81
CA LYS A 141 43.71 14.32 -13.74
C LYS A 141 43.73 14.96 -15.12
N GLN A 142 42.57 15.26 -15.69
CA GLN A 142 42.48 15.94 -16.99
C GLN A 142 43.17 17.30 -17.00
N VAL A 143 43.05 18.08 -15.91
CA VAL A 143 43.74 19.37 -15.80
C VAL A 143 45.26 19.17 -15.74
N GLU A 144 45.75 18.17 -15.01
CA GLU A 144 47.17 17.85 -14.95
C GLU A 144 47.71 17.35 -16.30
N GLU A 145 46.98 16.47 -16.98
CA GLU A 145 47.31 15.99 -18.33
C GLU A 145 47.40 17.14 -19.32
N LYS A 146 46.40 18.02 -19.38
CA LYS A 146 46.43 19.22 -20.24
C LYS A 146 47.60 20.14 -19.92
N LYS A 147 47.97 20.28 -18.64
CA LYS A 147 49.17 21.06 -18.24
C LYS A 147 50.45 20.39 -18.75
N LYS A 148 50.57 19.06 -18.62
CA LYS A 148 51.71 18.29 -19.13
C LYS A 148 51.80 18.39 -20.65
N GLU A 149 50.70 18.18 -21.37
CA GLU A 149 50.62 18.32 -22.83
C GLU A 149 51.02 19.73 -23.28
N LYS A 150 50.52 20.78 -22.62
CA LYS A 150 50.92 22.16 -22.91
C LYS A 150 52.41 22.37 -22.66
N ASN A 151 52.94 21.90 -21.53
CA ASN A 151 54.35 22.03 -21.21
C ASN A 151 55.24 21.26 -22.20
N GLU A 152 54.83 20.07 -22.62
CA GLU A 152 55.52 19.28 -23.64
C GLU A 152 55.48 19.97 -25.01
N LEU A 153 54.34 20.51 -25.42
CA LEU A 153 54.22 21.30 -26.64
C LEU A 153 55.16 22.52 -26.60
N MET A 154 55.21 23.22 -25.46
CA MET A 154 56.13 24.33 -25.26
C MET A 154 57.59 23.87 -25.32
N ARG A 155 57.95 22.73 -24.72
CA ARG A 155 59.32 22.16 -24.82
C ARG A 155 59.72 21.80 -26.25
N ARG A 156 58.80 21.23 -27.03
CA ARG A 156 59.04 20.92 -28.46
C ARG A 156 59.17 22.18 -29.31
N LYS A 157 58.38 23.21 -28.99
CA LYS A 157 58.48 24.50 -29.68
C LYS A 157 59.71 25.28 -29.24
N SER A 158 60.11 25.21 -27.96
CA SER A 158 61.24 25.97 -27.41
C SER A 158 62.57 25.59 -28.03
N SER A 159 62.74 24.36 -28.51
CA SER A 159 63.93 23.98 -29.29
C SER A 159 64.00 24.65 -30.68
N MET A 160 62.91 25.28 -31.13
CA MET A 160 62.88 26.13 -32.32
C MET A 160 62.95 27.63 -32.00
N TRP A 161 63.08 28.01 -30.72
CA TRP A 161 63.22 29.44 -30.39
C TRP A 161 64.61 29.88 -30.83
N ILE A 162 64.63 30.98 -31.56
CA ILE A 162 65.82 31.54 -32.19
C ILE A 162 66.20 32.73 -31.33
N ASP A 163 67.43 32.76 -30.84
CA ASP A 163 67.93 33.89 -30.08
C ASP A 163 68.02 35.13 -30.98
N GLU A 164 67.84 36.32 -30.40
CA GLU A 164 67.68 37.57 -31.16
C GLU A 164 68.89 37.88 -32.06
N SER A 165 70.09 37.45 -31.65
CA SER A 165 71.33 37.54 -32.44
C SER A 165 71.40 36.58 -33.64
N GLU A 166 70.60 35.52 -33.66
CA GLU A 166 70.57 34.51 -34.72
C GLU A 166 69.34 34.63 -35.64
N LEU A 167 68.41 35.53 -35.30
CA LEU A 167 67.15 35.72 -35.98
C LEU A 167 67.31 36.14 -37.45
N GLU A 168 68.15 37.15 -37.70
CA GLU A 168 68.41 37.68 -39.05
C GLU A 168 69.01 36.61 -39.98
N LYS A 169 69.90 35.76 -39.44
CA LYS A 169 70.53 34.68 -40.21
C LYS A 169 69.51 33.62 -40.64
N LYS A 170 68.63 33.20 -39.72
CA LYS A 170 67.58 32.21 -40.03
C LYS A 170 66.50 32.74 -40.97
N ILE A 171 66.19 34.04 -40.92
CA ILE A 171 65.24 34.66 -41.87
C ILE A 171 65.78 34.56 -43.29
N LEU A 172 67.06 34.87 -43.50
CA LEU A 172 67.70 34.77 -44.81
C LEU A 172 67.73 33.32 -45.33
N GLU A 173 68.03 32.35 -44.46
CA GLU A 173 68.02 30.92 -44.80
C GLU A 173 66.63 30.44 -45.25
N ALA A 174 65.57 30.81 -44.52
CA ALA A 174 64.20 30.43 -44.87
C ALA A 174 63.67 31.06 -46.18
N ILE A 175 64.17 32.24 -46.55
CA ILE A 175 63.83 32.89 -47.83
C ILE A 175 64.47 32.14 -49.01
N VAL A 176 65.64 31.52 -48.80
CA VAL A 176 66.36 30.77 -49.83
C VAL A 176 65.81 29.35 -49.96
N ASP A 177 65.47 28.69 -48.85
CA ASP A 177 64.98 27.30 -48.79
C ASP A 177 63.44 27.17 -48.99
N THR A 178 62.88 27.90 -49.95
CA THR A 178 61.43 27.82 -50.23
C THR A 178 61.08 26.46 -50.81
N THR A 179 60.51 25.59 -49.97
CA THR A 179 59.90 24.32 -50.38
C THR A 179 58.49 24.60 -50.92
N PRO A 180 58.15 24.23 -52.18
CA PRO A 180 56.80 24.38 -52.69
C PRO A 180 55.89 23.33 -52.02
N LEU A 181 54.68 23.78 -51.64
CA LEU A 181 53.65 23.01 -50.93
C LEU A 181 53.25 21.71 -51.64
#